data_AF-A0ABD7ALF6-F1
#
_entry.id   AF-A0ABD7ALF6-F1
#
_cell.length_a   1.000
_cell.length_b   1.000
_cell.length_c   1.000
_cell.angle_alpha   90.00
_cell.angle_beta   90.00
_cell.angle_gamma   90.00
#
_symmetry.space_group_name_H-M   'P 1'
#
loop_
_entity.id
_entity.type
_entity.pdbx_description
1 polymer ?
#
loop_
_entity_poly.entity_id
_entity_poly.type
_entity_poly.pdbx_seq_one_letter_code
_entity_poly.pdbx_strand_id
1 'polypeptide(L)'
;MKKNSGKQAVINYIGQHPGCNFQDIRRGTGLDSSVVNSALWQMNKDSQVKREGECRSYRYTLSDTTAVTENDPLVLYRQRPGGASPMTNLFNQCLAGVRK
;
A
#
# COMPACT_ATOMS: atom_id res chain seq x y z
N MET A 1 10.58 -17.61 -0.33
CA MET A 1 10.33 -16.16 -0.21
C MET A 1 10.36 -15.51 -1.59
N LYS A 2 9.20 -15.14 -2.15
CA LYS A 2 9.09 -14.30 -3.37
C LYS A 2 7.79 -13.51 -3.26
N LYS A 3 7.81 -12.30 -2.68
CA LYS A 3 6.58 -11.49 -2.55
C LYS A 3 6.66 -10.06 -3.10
N ASN A 4 7.83 -9.56 -3.52
CA ASN A 4 7.97 -8.15 -3.90
C ASN A 4 8.44 -7.90 -5.34
N SER A 5 8.70 -8.95 -6.15
CA SER A 5 9.26 -8.80 -7.50
C SER A 5 8.35 -8.01 -8.45
N GLY A 6 7.03 -8.26 -8.41
CA GLY A 6 6.08 -7.58 -9.30
C GLY A 6 5.95 -6.08 -9.00
N LYS A 7 5.78 -5.73 -7.72
CA LYS A 7 5.71 -4.33 -7.26
C LYS A 7 6.99 -3.58 -7.64
N GLN A 8 8.17 -4.17 -7.38
CA GLN A 8 9.44 -3.52 -7.67
C GLN A 8 9.66 -3.31 -9.17
N ALA A 9 9.30 -4.29 -10.01
CA ALA A 9 9.39 -4.16 -11.46
C ALA A 9 8.53 -3.01 -11.99
N VAL A 10 7.31 -2.84 -11.45
CA VAL A 10 6.43 -1.72 -11.81
C VAL A 10 7.00 -0.38 -11.34
N ILE A 11 7.52 -0.28 -10.11
CA ILE A 11 8.17 0.95 -9.60
C ILE A 11 9.32 1.37 -10.51
N ASN A 12 10.21 0.42 -10.83
CA ASN A 12 11.38 0.69 -11.66
C ASN A 12 10.96 1.16 -13.05
N TYR A 13 9.92 0.56 -13.62
CA TYR A 13 9.39 0.96 -14.93
C TYR A 13 8.78 2.37 -14.92
N ILE A 14 7.97 2.72 -13.91
CA ILE A 14 7.38 4.06 -13.79
C ILE A 14 8.49 5.12 -13.60
N GLY A 15 9.56 4.79 -12.87
CA GLY A 15 10.70 5.69 -12.69
C GLY A 15 11.50 5.94 -13.97
N GLN A 16 11.57 4.95 -14.87
CA GLN A 16 12.19 5.11 -16.18
C GLN A 16 11.26 5.83 -17.18
N HIS A 17 9.94 5.73 -16.98
CA HIS A 17 8.92 6.28 -17.87
C HIS A 17 7.88 7.10 -17.09
N PRO A 18 8.20 8.34 -16.68
CA PRO A 18 7.25 9.21 -15.99
C PRO A 18 6.05 9.52 -16.90
N GLY A 19 4.84 9.42 -16.35
CA GLY A 19 3.59 9.64 -17.10
C GLY A 19 3.12 8.44 -17.93
N CYS A 20 3.72 7.27 -17.74
CA CYS A 20 3.31 6.04 -18.41
C CYS A 20 1.87 5.64 -18.09
N ASN A 21 1.22 4.98 -19.05
CA ASN A 21 -0.13 4.45 -18.88
C ASN A 21 -0.11 2.98 -18.41
N PHE A 22 -1.26 2.46 -18.01
CA PHE A 22 -1.38 1.06 -17.56
C PHE A 22 -0.96 0.03 -18.62
N GLN A 23 -1.28 0.27 -19.90
CA GLN A 23 -0.90 -0.63 -20.99
C GLN A 23 0.60 -0.63 -21.25
N ASP A 24 1.27 0.52 -21.13
CA ASP A 24 2.71 0.65 -21.28
C ASP A 24 3.41 -0.13 -20.17
N ILE A 25 2.96 0.03 -18.92
CA ILE A 25 3.48 -0.73 -17.78
C ILE A 25 3.29 -2.24 -18.01
N ARG A 26 2.11 -2.66 -18.48
CA ARG A 26 1.85 -4.08 -18.75
C ARG A 26 2.77 -4.63 -19.83
N ARG A 27 2.95 -3.89 -20.92
CA ARG A 27 3.82 -4.29 -22.05
C ARG A 27 5.30 -4.30 -21.64
N GLY A 28 5.74 -3.30 -20.89
CA GLY A 28 7.13 -3.15 -20.49
C GLY A 28 7.56 -4.11 -19.39
N THR A 29 6.65 -4.46 -18.47
CA THR A 29 6.96 -5.40 -17.37
C THR A 29 6.62 -6.85 -17.70
N GLY A 30 5.78 -7.10 -18.71
CA GLY A 30 5.30 -8.44 -19.07
C GLY A 30 4.45 -9.11 -17.98
N LEU A 31 4.01 -8.36 -16.96
CA LEU A 31 3.24 -8.86 -15.83
C LEU A 31 1.75 -9.00 -16.20
N ASP A 32 1.07 -9.91 -15.50
CA ASP A 32 -0.38 -10.04 -15.62
C ASP A 32 -1.10 -8.75 -15.17
N SER A 33 -2.23 -8.46 -15.81
CA SER A 33 -3.01 -7.25 -15.54
C SER A 33 -3.43 -7.14 -14.08
N SER A 34 -3.72 -8.28 -13.42
CA SER A 34 -4.11 -8.31 -12.01
C SER A 34 -2.96 -7.91 -11.11
N VAL A 35 -1.74 -8.39 -11.41
CA VAL A 35 -0.53 -8.08 -10.63
C VAL A 35 -0.19 -6.60 -10.76
N VAL A 36 -0.25 -6.04 -11.98
CA VAL A 36 -0.01 -4.61 -12.21
C VAL A 36 -1.05 -3.77 -11.46
N ASN A 37 -2.33 -4.14 -11.51
CA ASN A 37 -3.38 -3.40 -10.84
C ASN A 37 -3.25 -3.44 -9.31
N SER A 38 -2.96 -4.62 -8.74
CA SER A 38 -2.70 -4.76 -7.30
C SER A 38 -1.47 -3.96 -6.86
N ALA A 39 -0.40 -3.96 -7.64
CA ALA A 39 0.80 -3.18 -7.35
C ALA A 39 0.53 -1.68 -7.38
N LEU A 40 -0.17 -1.19 -8.42
CA LEU A 40 -0.57 0.22 -8.54
C LEU A 40 -1.48 0.65 -7.39
N TRP A 41 -2.44 -0.19 -7.00
CA TRP A 41 -3.30 0.08 -5.86
C TRP A 41 -2.50 0.20 -4.56
N GLN A 42 -1.56 -0.71 -4.33
CA GLN A 42 -0.71 -0.70 -3.14
C GLN A 42 0.23 0.52 -3.13
N MET A 43 0.86 0.86 -4.25
CA MET A 43 1.72 2.05 -4.36
C MET A 43 0.96 3.36 -4.21
N ASN A 44 -0.29 3.44 -4.69
CA ASN A 44 -1.15 4.60 -4.49
C ASN A 44 -1.55 4.73 -3.01
N LYS A 45 -1.85 3.62 -2.34
CA LYS A 45 -2.08 3.58 -0.88
C LYS A 45 -0.85 4.03 -0.10
N ASP A 46 0.33 3.57 -0.52
CA ASP A 46 1.62 3.91 0.08
C ASP A 46 2.11 5.33 -0.33
N SER A 47 1.32 6.10 -1.10
CA SER A 47 1.65 7.43 -1.63
C SER A 47 2.94 7.51 -2.47
N GLN A 48 3.41 6.37 -3.00
CA GLN A 48 4.62 6.25 -3.80
C GLN A 48 4.40 6.63 -5.28
N VAL A 49 3.18 6.49 -5.77
CA VAL A 49 2.80 6.78 -7.16
C VAL A 49 1.64 7.75 -7.15
N LYS A 50 1.75 8.84 -7.90
CA LYS A 50 0.63 9.73 -8.23
C LYS A 50 -0.10 9.20 -9.45
N ARG A 51 -1.41 9.19 -9.36
CA ARG A 51 -2.31 8.83 -10.46
C ARG A 51 -3.06 10.07 -10.92
N GLU A 52 -2.76 10.52 -12.13
CA GLU A 52 -3.37 11.70 -12.74
C GLU A 52 -4.19 11.30 -13.97
N GLY A 53 -5.27 12.03 -14.26
CA GLY A 53 -6.09 11.83 -15.46
C GLY A 53 -7.49 11.27 -15.22
N GLU A 54 -8.22 11.10 -16.32
CA GLU A 54 -9.60 10.62 -16.32
C GLU A 54 -9.68 9.10 -16.19
N CYS A 55 -10.86 8.60 -15.83
CA CYS A 55 -11.11 7.16 -15.75
C CYS A 55 -10.77 6.50 -17.10
N ARG A 56 -9.87 5.51 -17.09
CA ARG A 56 -9.29 4.80 -18.26
C ARG A 56 -8.14 5.49 -19.00
N SER A 57 -7.75 6.71 -18.63
CA SER A 57 -6.58 7.42 -19.19
C SER A 57 -5.58 7.84 -18.11
N TYR A 58 -5.50 7.03 -17.03
CA TYR A 58 -4.59 7.30 -15.94
C TYR A 58 -3.13 7.29 -16.38
N ARG A 59 -2.43 8.35 -15.98
CA ARG A 59 -0.98 8.51 -16.06
C ARG A 59 -0.39 8.33 -14.68
N TYR A 60 0.68 7.56 -14.63
CA TYR A 60 1.37 7.24 -13.39
C TYR A 60 2.71 7.98 -13.36
N THR A 61 2.93 8.73 -12.30
CA THR A 61 4.20 9.39 -12.01
C THR A 61 4.69 8.93 -10.65
N LEU A 62 6.00 8.76 -10.49
CA LEU A 62 6.56 8.54 -9.15
C LEU A 62 6.41 9.83 -8.35
N SER A 63 5.93 9.71 -7.11
CA SER A 63 6.10 10.77 -6.13
C SER A 63 7.59 10.86 -5.79
N ASP A 64 8.17 12.07 -5.73
CA ASP A 64 9.58 12.33 -5.36
C ASP A 64 9.92 11.98 -3.90
N THR A 65 9.28 10.95 -3.34
CA THR A 65 9.55 10.49 -1.99
C THR A 65 10.82 9.64 -2.03
N THR A 66 11.96 10.32 -1.99
CA THR A 66 13.17 9.85 -1.31
C THR A 66 12.81 9.55 0.15
N ALA A 67 12.21 8.40 0.38
CA ALA A 67 12.23 7.74 1.66
C ALA A 67 12.35 6.26 1.34
N VAL A 68 13.59 5.80 1.43
CA VAL A 68 13.91 4.45 1.85
C VAL A 68 13.14 4.23 3.16
N THR A 69 11.89 3.79 3.05
CA THR A 69 11.24 3.11 4.15
C THR A 69 11.74 1.69 4.02
N GLU A 70 12.91 1.45 4.62
CA GLU A 70 13.22 0.14 5.18
C GLU A 70 11.92 -0.42 5.71
N ASN A 71 11.55 -1.60 5.22
CA ASN A 71 10.40 -2.34 5.74
C ASN A 71 10.78 -2.71 7.18
N ASP A 72 10.60 -1.77 8.09
CA ASP A 72 10.69 -2.01 9.50
C ASP A 72 9.38 -2.70 9.89
N PRO A 73 9.40 -3.99 10.25
CA PRO A 73 8.20 -4.73 10.62
C PRO A 73 7.51 -4.16 11.87
N LEU A 74 8.10 -3.15 12.50
CA LEU A 74 7.69 -2.59 13.79
C LEU A 74 6.64 -1.47 13.69
N VAL A 75 6.37 -0.89 12.51
CA VAL A 75 5.48 0.29 12.43
C VAL A 75 3.98 -0.07 12.51
N LEU A 76 3.60 -1.35 12.36
CA LEU A 76 2.22 -1.82 12.60
C LEU A 76 1.84 -1.92 14.10
N TYR A 77 2.80 -1.70 15.00
CA TYR A 77 2.58 -1.74 16.45
C TYR A 77 2.77 -0.40 17.14
N ARG A 78 2.50 0.73 16.47
CA ARG A 78 2.24 1.98 17.20
C ARG A 78 0.90 1.86 17.92
N GLN A 79 1.02 1.32 19.13
CA GLN A 79 0.04 1.23 20.18
C GLN A 79 -0.78 2.51 20.24
N ARG A 80 -2.07 2.38 19.94
CA ARG A 80 -3.08 3.36 20.32
C ARG A 80 -3.09 3.38 21.86
N PRO A 81 -2.85 4.51 22.54
CA PRO A 81 -3.04 4.58 23.98
C PRO A 81 -4.54 4.40 24.24
N GLY A 82 -4.93 3.21 24.71
CA GLY A 82 -6.32 2.77 24.82
C GLY A 82 -6.68 1.56 23.95
N GLY A 83 -5.80 0.56 23.87
CA GLY A 83 -5.92 -0.66 23.06
C GLY A 83 -6.97 -1.67 23.50
N ALA A 84 -8.21 -1.24 23.73
CA ALA A 84 -9.36 -2.13 23.84
C ALA A 84 -10.43 -1.62 22.88
N SER A 85 -10.95 -2.50 22.02
CA SER A 85 -12.14 -2.18 21.23
C SER A 85 -13.30 -1.82 22.19
N PRO A 86 -14.28 -1.00 21.78
CA PRO A 86 -15.43 -0.69 22.62
C PRO A 86 -16.10 -1.93 23.23
N MET A 87 -16.15 -3.03 22.47
CA MET A 87 -16.65 -4.33 22.94
C MET A 87 -15.76 -4.98 23.98
N THR A 88 -14.43 -4.86 23.83
CA THR A 88 -13.46 -5.34 24.82
C THR A 88 -13.55 -4.55 26.12
N ASN A 89 -13.76 -3.24 26.05
CA ASN A 89 -13.99 -2.40 27.24
C ASN A 89 -15.30 -2.76 27.95
N LEU A 90 -16.38 -2.96 27.19
CA LEU A 90 -17.66 -3.39 27.75
C LEU A 90 -17.53 -4.74 28.46
N PHE A 91 -16.86 -5.71 27.82
CA PHE A 91 -16.64 -7.03 28.40
C PHE A 91 -15.80 -6.96 29.69
N ASN A 92 -14.76 -6.12 29.72
CA ASN A 92 -13.93 -5.93 30.91
C ASN A 92 -14.70 -5.24 32.05
N GLN A 93 -15.56 -4.27 31.74
CA GLN A 93 -16.44 -3.64 32.73
C GLN A 93 -17.42 -4.64 33.33
N CYS A 94 -18.05 -5.48 32.49
CA CYS A 94 -18.93 -6.56 32.96
C CYS A 94 -18.18 -7.54 33.88
N LEU A 95 -16.96 -7.95 33.51
CA LEU A 95 -16.15 -8.85 34.33
C LEU A 95 -15.69 -8.22 35.65
N ALA A 96 -15.41 -6.92 35.68
CA ALA A 96 -15.04 -6.20 36.90
C ALA A 96 -16.20 -6.17 37.92
N GLY A 97 -17.45 -6.16 37.45
CA GLY A 97 -18.64 -6.22 38.32
C GLY A 97 -18.89 -7.56 39.00
N VAL A 98 -18.36 -8.67 38.45
CA VAL A 98 -18.57 -10.04 38.95
C VAL A 98 -17.46 -10.49 39.91
N ARG A 99 -16.31 -9.82 39.91
CA ARG A 99 -15.17 -10.13 40.81
C ARG A 99 -15.29 -9.50 42.21
N LYS A 100 -16.51 -9.19 42.66
CA LYS A 100 -16.79 -8.78 44.04
C LYS A 100 -17.31 -9.96 44.85
#